data_AF-A0A6G0EDM4-F1
#
_entry.id   AF-A0A6G0EDM4-F1
#
_cell.length_a   1.000
_cell.length_b   1.000
_cell.length_c   1.000
_cell.angle_alpha   90.00
_cell.angle_beta   90.00
_cell.angle_gamma   90.00
#
_symmetry.space_group_name_H-M   'P 1'
#
loop_
_entity.id
_entity.type
_entity.pdbx_description
1 polymer ?
#
loop_
_entity_poly.entity_id
_entity_poly.type
_entity_poly.pdbx_seq_one_letter_code
_entity_poly.pdbx_strand_id
1 'polypeptide(L)'
;MEKNVGGYDRIARFIVGPVLIIVGAAALAGFLTIATGTLGLVVAGVALLVGAVLTTTAVTQKCPLNNALGFNTYKGATKTEPETSGKARVQ
;
A
#
# COMPACT_ATOMS: atom_id res chain seq x y z
N MET A 1 -5.38 15.70 1.08
CA MET A 1 -4.94 15.02 -0.15
C MET A 1 -6.04 14.11 -0.65
N GLU A 2 -6.27 14.12 -1.95
CA GLU A 2 -7.11 13.16 -2.67
C GLU A 2 -6.47 11.78 -2.71
N LYS A 3 -7.25 10.75 -3.05
CA LYS A 3 -6.74 9.39 -3.22
C LYS A 3 -5.87 9.31 -4.47
N ASN A 4 -4.64 8.79 -4.33
CA ASN A 4 -3.65 8.70 -5.41
C ASN A 4 -2.92 7.34 -5.48
N VAL A 5 -3.23 6.42 -4.56
CA VAL A 5 -2.69 5.06 -4.53
C VAL A 5 -3.79 4.05 -4.85
N GLY A 6 -3.67 3.29 -5.93
CA GLY A 6 -4.63 2.25 -6.31
C GLY A 6 -4.02 1.10 -7.11
N GLY A 7 -4.87 0.12 -7.46
CA GLY A 7 -4.48 -1.06 -8.23
C GLY A 7 -3.40 -1.91 -7.55
N TYR A 8 -2.42 -2.35 -8.34
CA TYR A 8 -1.28 -3.17 -7.90
C TYR A 8 -0.42 -2.49 -6.82
N ASP A 9 -0.21 -1.18 -6.94
CA ASP A 9 0.59 -0.39 -6.02
C ASP A 9 -0.02 -0.35 -4.60
N ARG A 10 -1.35 -0.42 -4.50
CA ARG A 10 -2.05 -0.58 -3.22
C ARG A 10 -1.90 -2.00 -2.66
N ILE A 11 -2.06 -3.02 -3.49
CA ILE A 11 -1.99 -4.43 -3.05
C ILE A 11 -0.58 -4.76 -2.54
N ALA A 12 0.46 -4.34 -3.28
CA ALA A 12 1.84 -4.52 -2.87
C ALA A 12 2.10 -3.93 -1.48
N ARG A 13 1.65 -2.69 -1.22
CA ARG A 13 1.80 -2.06 0.10
C ARG A 13 0.98 -2.73 1.19
N PHE A 14 -0.21 -3.21 0.84
CA PHE A 14 -1.09 -3.93 1.77
C PHE A 14 -0.53 -5.30 2.18
N ILE A 15 0.31 -5.92 1.35
CA ILE A 15 0.98 -7.18 1.68
C ILE A 15 2.33 -6.90 2.35
N VAL A 16 3.20 -6.14 1.69
CA VAL A 16 4.58 -5.90 2.13
C VAL A 16 4.61 -5.14 3.45
N GLY A 17 3.73 -4.16 3.65
CA GLY A 17 3.67 -3.35 4.86
C GLY A 17 3.44 -4.19 6.13
N PRO A 18 2.32 -4.94 6.23
CA PRO A 18 2.06 -5.81 7.37
C PRO A 18 3.11 -6.90 7.56
N VAL A 19 3.65 -7.49 6.48
CA VAL A 19 4.73 -8.47 6.58
C VAL A 19 5.97 -7.88 7.25
N LEU A 20 6.39 -6.67 6.84
CA LEU A 20 7.50 -5.96 7.48
C LEU A 20 7.23 -5.67 8.96
N ILE A 21 6.00 -5.32 9.32
CA ILE A 21 5.60 -5.10 10.72
C ILE A 21 5.76 -6.40 11.52
N ILE A 22 5.23 -7.51 11.01
CA ILE A 22 5.27 -8.82 11.68
C ILE A 22 6.73 -9.27 11.85
N VAL A 23 7.54 -9.19 10.79
CA VAL A 23 8.95 -9.61 10.82
C VAL A 23 9.77 -8.72 11.76
N GLY A 24 9.60 -7.39 11.70
CA GLY A 24 10.28 -6.46 12.58
C GLY A 24 9.90 -6.66 14.05
N ALA A 25 8.61 -6.87 14.34
CA ALA A 25 8.13 -7.13 15.69
C ALA A 25 8.65 -8.48 16.23
N ALA A 26 8.61 -9.53 15.42
CA ALA A 26 9.16 -10.83 15.76
C ALA A 26 10.66 -10.76 16.03
N ALA A 27 11.40 -9.95 15.28
CA ALA A 27 12.82 -9.73 15.50
C ALA A 27 13.11 -8.99 16.82
N LEU A 28 12.36 -7.93 17.13
CA LEU A 28 12.49 -7.22 18.41
C LEU A 28 12.10 -8.08 19.62
N ALA A 29 11.10 -8.94 19.44
CA ALA A 29 10.66 -9.89 20.47
C ALA A 29 11.61 -11.10 20.63
N GLY A 30 12.67 -11.21 19.81
CA GLY A 30 13.64 -12.28 19.89
C GLY A 30 13.21 -13.61 19.25
N PHE A 31 12.07 -13.63 18.54
CA PHE A 31 11.62 -14.81 17.79
C PHE A 31 12.39 -15.01 16.48
N LEU A 32 12.99 -13.95 15.94
CA LEU A 32 13.79 -13.97 14.71
C LEU A 32 15.10 -13.21 14.91
N THR A 33 16.22 -13.78 14.46
CA THR A 33 17.51 -13.07 14.44
C THR A 33 17.82 -12.61 13.02
N ILE A 34 17.67 -11.31 12.76
CA ILE A 34 17.96 -10.70 11.44
C ILE A 34 19.44 -10.27 11.36
N ALA A 35 19.97 -9.72 12.46
CA ALA A 35 21.39 -9.38 12.64
C ALA A 35 21.70 -9.33 14.14
N THR A 36 22.98 -9.37 14.50
CA THR A 36 23.42 -9.33 15.90
C THR A 36 23.69 -7.91 16.40
N GLY A 37 23.60 -7.72 17.71
CA GLY A 37 23.91 -6.45 18.37
C GLY A 37 22.99 -5.29 17.94
N THR A 38 23.54 -4.08 17.97
CA THR A 38 22.83 -2.84 17.63
C THR A 38 22.33 -2.82 16.19
N LEU A 39 23.01 -3.51 15.27
CA LEU A 39 22.57 -3.58 13.87
C LEU A 39 21.20 -4.27 13.74
N GLY A 40 20.97 -5.35 14.50
CA GLY A 40 19.69 -6.06 14.54
C GLY A 40 18.53 -5.15 14.97
N LEU A 41 18.76 -4.34 16.01
CA LEU A 41 17.77 -3.37 16.49
C LEU A 41 17.46 -2.30 15.44
N VAL A 42 18.49 -1.75 14.79
CA VAL A 42 18.31 -0.72 13.74
C VAL A 42 17.52 -1.30 12.57
N VAL A 43 17.89 -2.49 12.08
CA VAL A 43 17.20 -3.13 10.95
C VAL A 43 15.74 -3.44 11.30
N ALA A 44 15.47 -3.98 12.48
CA ALA A 44 14.11 -4.28 12.93
C ALA A 44 13.28 -2.98 13.09
N GLY A 45 13.87 -1.92 13.65
CA GLY A 45 13.23 -0.62 13.78
C GLY A 45 12.89 0.00 12.42
N VAL A 46 13.81 -0.02 11.47
CA VAL A 46 13.57 0.45 10.10
C VAL A 46 12.47 -0.37 9.43
N ALA A 47 12.49 -1.70 9.58
CA ALA A 47 11.45 -2.57 9.03
C ALA A 47 10.06 -2.20 9.56
N LEU A 48 9.93 -1.95 10.88
CA LEU A 48 8.68 -1.50 11.48
C LEU A 48 8.22 -0.16 10.94
N LEU A 49 9.13 0.83 10.85
CA LEU A 49 8.80 2.16 10.35
C LEU A 49 8.33 2.11 8.89
N VAL A 50 9.08 1.43 8.02
CA VAL A 50 8.72 1.26 6.62
C VAL A 50 7.40 0.50 6.51
N GLY A 51 7.23 -0.60 7.26
CA GLY A 51 6.01 -1.39 7.27
C GLY A 51 4.78 -0.57 7.68
N ALA A 52 4.90 0.26 8.71
CA ALA A 52 3.84 1.16 9.17
C ALA A 52 3.46 2.19 8.10
N VAL A 53 4.45 2.82 7.45
CA VAL A 53 4.21 3.79 6.36
C VAL A 53 3.53 3.11 5.17
N LEU A 54 3.99 1.93 4.75
CA LEU A 54 3.36 1.22 3.62
C LEU A 54 1.92 0.80 3.97
N THR A 55 1.69 0.30 5.18
CA THR A 55 0.35 -0.13 5.61
C THR A 55 -0.61 1.06 5.69
N THR A 56 -0.20 2.15 6.33
CA THR A 56 -1.02 3.36 6.46
C THR A 56 -1.34 3.99 5.09
N THR A 57 -0.37 4.04 4.17
CA THR A 57 -0.60 4.54 2.80
C THR A 57 -1.50 3.61 1.98
N ALA A 58 -1.43 2.29 2.17
CA ALA A 58 -2.33 1.33 1.53
C ALA A 58 -3.80 1.46 2.01
N VAL A 59 -3.97 1.68 3.32
CA VAL A 59 -5.29 1.84 3.96
C VAL A 59 -5.91 3.18 3.59
N THR A 60 -5.16 4.27 3.73
CA THR A 60 -5.66 5.63 3.45
C THR A 60 -5.76 5.93 1.96
N GLN A 61 -5.05 5.16 1.11
CA GLN A 61 -4.90 5.39 -0.34
C GLN A 61 -4.28 6.75 -0.68
N LYS A 62 -3.51 7.32 0.26
CA LYS A 62 -2.89 8.65 0.15
C LYS A 62 -1.39 8.52 0.39
N CYS A 63 -0.60 8.84 -0.63
CA CYS A 63 0.85 8.94 -0.53
C CYS A 63 1.29 10.39 -0.82
N PRO A 64 1.84 11.12 0.16
CA PRO A 64 2.34 12.48 -0.03
C PRO A 64 3.43 12.58 -1.10
N LEU A 65 4.30 11.57 -1.18
CA LEU A 65 5.38 11.52 -2.17
C LEU A 65 4.83 11.36 -3.59
N ASN A 66 3.85 10.47 -3.80
CA ASN A 66 3.17 10.37 -5.09
C ASN A 66 2.49 11.69 -5.46
N ASN A 67 1.87 12.38 -4.49
CA ASN A 67 1.24 13.68 -4.73
C ASN A 67 2.27 14.74 -5.14
N ALA A 68 3.42 14.79 -4.45
CA ALA A 68 4.50 15.72 -4.76
C ALA A 68 5.12 15.47 -6.14
N LEU A 69 5.17 14.20 -6.57
CA LEU A 69 5.68 13.79 -7.88
C LEU A 69 4.60 13.80 -8.98
N GLY A 70 3.34 14.12 -8.66
CA GLY A 70 2.22 14.10 -9.61
C GLY A 70 1.78 12.72 -10.07
N PHE A 71 2.22 11.64 -9.41
CA PHE A 71 1.80 10.28 -9.73
C PHE A 71 0.44 9.93 -9.12
N ASN A 72 -0.44 9.37 -9.94
CA ASN A 72 -1.74 8.85 -9.49
C ASN A 72 -1.97 7.45 -10.08
N THR A 73 -1.91 6.43 -9.21
CA THR A 73 -2.20 5.04 -9.56
C THR A 73 -3.64 4.64 -9.18
N TYR A 74 -4.41 5.57 -8.62
CA TYR A 74 -5.80 5.37 -8.25
C TYR A 74 -6.70 5.45 -9.48
N LYS A 75 -7.07 4.29 -10.02
CA LYS A 75 -8.24 4.17 -10.89
C LYS A 75 -9.46 4.07 -9.99
N GLY A 76 -10.24 5.15 -9.91
CA GLY A 76 -11.53 5.13 -9.20
C GLY A 76 -12.38 3.97 -9.71
N ALA A 77 -13.28 3.45 -8.87
CA ALA A 77 -14.26 2.47 -9.31
C ALA A 77 -15.05 3.10 -10.47
N THR A 78 -14.72 2.72 -11.70
CA THR A 78 -15.57 2.99 -12.85
C THR A 78 -16.91 2.39 -12.48
N LYS A 79 -17.90 3.25 -12.17
CA LYS A 79 -19.28 2.80 -12.10
C LYS A 79 -19.51 2.07 -13.41
N THR A 80 -19.78 0.78 -13.33
CA THR A 80 -20.47 0.08 -14.41
C THR A 80 -21.86 0.72 -14.44
N GLU A 81 -21.98 1.87 -15.10
CA GLU A 81 -23.26 2.32 -15.61
C GLU A 81 -23.61 1.31 -16.70
N PRO A 82 -24.72 0.56 -16.58
CA PRO A 82 -25.20 -0.23 -17.69
C PRO A 82 -25.55 0.76 -18.79
N GLU A 83 -24.77 0.75 -19.86
CA GLU A 83 -25.12 1.42 -21.11
C GLU A 83 -26.51 0.95 -21.54
N THR A 84 -27.53 1.75 -21.21
CA THR A 84 -28.77 1.79 -21.96
C THR A 84 -28.44 2.46 -23.28
N SER A 85 -27.95 1.69 -24.24
CA SER A 85 -27.86 2.10 -25.64
C SER A 85 -29.02 1.47 -26.40
N GLY A 86 -30.17 2.14 -26.34
CA GLY A 86 -31.27 1.87 -27.24
C GLY A 86 -30.88 2.29 -28.65
N LYS A 87 -30.66 1.33 -29.55
CA LYS A 87 -30.77 1.56 -31.00
C LYS A 87 -31.12 0.27 -31.74
N ALA A 88 -32.42 -0.02 -31.83
CA ALA A 88 -32.98 -0.84 -32.90
C ALA A 88 -34.47 -0.50 -33.08
N ARG A 89 -34.74 0.64 -33.71
CA ARG A 89 -36.00 0.86 -34.44
C ARG A 89 -35.67 1.46 -35.79
N VAL A 90 -35.28 0.62 -36.75
CA VAL A 90 -35.57 0.80 -38.17
C VAL A 90 -35.59 -0.59 -38.82
N GLN A 91 -36.62 -0.81 -39.64
CA GLN A 91 -36.99 -1.99 -40.43
C GLN A 91 -37.84 -3.02 -39.66
#